data_AF-A0A2N2LSE1-F1
#
_entry.id   AF-A0A2N2LSE1-F1
#
_cell.length_a   1.000
_cell.length_b   1.000
_cell.length_c   1.000
_cell.angle_alpha   90.00
_cell.angle_beta   90.00
_cell.angle_gamma   90.00
#
_symmetry.space_group_name_H-M   'P 1'
#
loop_
_entity.id
_entity.type
_entity.pdbx_description
1 polymer ?
#
loop_
_entity_poly.entity_id
_entity_poly.type
_entity_poly.pdbx_seq_one_letter_code
_entity_poly.pdbx_strand_id
1 'polypeptide(L)'
;MTKWLSKWLRKFHRWIAIPTAIAIPLAVIIKLVGNQNLVETWEKLDKIPSLLMLIMALSGAYLFLLPYIVKGQRKKRSLAKEE
;
A
#
# COMPACT_ATOMS: atom_id res chain seq x y z
N MET A 1 19.59 -0.66 1.40
CA MET A 1 18.46 -1.13 0.59
C MET A 1 18.79 -0.90 -0.87
N THR A 2 18.81 -1.95 -1.69
CA THR A 2 19.12 -1.81 -3.13
C THR A 2 18.12 -0.85 -3.76
N LYS A 3 18.60 0.12 -4.55
CA LYS A 3 17.75 1.11 -5.25
C LYS A 3 16.59 0.42 -6.01
N TRP A 4 16.84 -0.81 -6.46
CA TRP A 4 15.89 -1.71 -7.08
C TRP A 4 14.68 -2.05 -6.19
N LEU A 5 14.86 -2.50 -4.94
CA LEU A 5 13.76 -2.82 -4.02
C LEU A 5 12.83 -1.62 -3.79
N SER A 6 13.42 -0.43 -3.63
CA SER A 6 12.64 0.80 -3.40
C SER A 6 11.81 1.24 -4.61
N LYS A 7 12.29 0.97 -5.84
CA LYS A 7 11.53 1.22 -7.06
C LYS A 7 10.46 0.15 -7.26
N TRP A 8 10.78 -1.11 -6.98
CA TRP A 8 9.85 -2.23 -7.07
C TRP A 8 8.69 -2.07 -6.09
N LEU A 9 8.95 -1.74 -4.82
CA LEU A 9 7.91 -1.49 -3.80
C LEU A 9 6.95 -0.36 -4.19
N ARG A 10 7.45 0.73 -4.78
CA ARG A 10 6.58 1.82 -5.28
C ARG A 10 5.67 1.35 -6.41
N LYS A 11 6.22 0.56 -7.34
CA LYS A 11 5.46 0.04 -8.47
C LYS A 11 4.41 -0.97 -7.98
N PHE A 12 4.79 -1.89 -7.09
CA PHE A 12 3.90 -2.86 -6.44
C PHE A 12 2.78 -2.18 -5.63
N HIS A 13 3.12 -1.22 -4.76
CA HIS A 13 2.15 -0.45 -3.97
C HIS A 13 1.14 0.25 -4.88
N ARG A 14 1.60 0.92 -5.95
CA ARG A 14 0.71 1.58 -6.92
C ARG A 14 -0.14 0.59 -7.71
N TRP A 15 0.40 -0.58 -8.03
CA TRP A 15 -0.31 -1.64 -8.76
C TRP A 15 -1.44 -2.28 -7.94
N ILE A 16 -1.29 -2.38 -6.62
CA ILE A 16 -2.35 -2.86 -5.71
C ILE A 16 -3.33 -1.74 -5.35
N ALA A 17 -2.82 -0.53 -5.15
CA ALA A 17 -3.63 0.61 -4.75
C ALA A 17 -4.72 0.98 -5.75
N ILE A 18 -4.42 0.91 -7.06
CA ILE A 18 -5.38 1.27 -8.10
C ILE A 18 -6.59 0.31 -8.12
N PRO A 19 -6.41 -1.02 -8.21
CA PRO A 19 -7.51 -1.98 -8.10
C PRO A 19 -8.29 -1.84 -6.80
N THR A 20 -7.62 -1.70 -5.66
CA THR A 20 -8.28 -1.58 -4.35
C THR A 20 -9.12 -0.30 -4.27
N ALA A 21 -8.61 0.83 -4.77
CA ALA A 21 -9.33 2.10 -4.79
C ALA A 21 -10.57 2.08 -5.70
N ILE A 22 -10.60 1.23 -6.73
CA ILE A 22 -11.77 1.03 -7.60
C ILE A 22 -12.74 0.01 -7.00
N ALA A 23 -12.22 -1.07 -6.42
CA ALA A 23 -13.01 -2.16 -5.87
C ALA A 23 -13.85 -1.73 -4.66
N ILE A 24 -13.33 -0.86 -3.79
CA ILE A 24 -14.04 -0.39 -2.59
C ILE A 24 -15.34 0.37 -2.97
N PRO A 25 -15.31 1.43 -3.81
CA PRO A 25 -16.53 2.09 -4.27
C PRO A 25 -17.51 1.14 -4.95
N LEU A 26 -17.02 0.22 -5.79
CA LEU A 26 -17.88 -0.78 -6.44
C LEU A 26 -18.59 -1.67 -5.41
N ALA A 27 -17.87 -2.18 -4.42
CA ALA A 27 -18.44 -3.00 -3.36
C ALA A 27 -19.50 -2.23 -2.56
N VAL A 28 -19.27 -0.94 -2.29
CA VAL A 28 -20.24 -0.07 -1.61
C VAL A 28 -21.49 0.13 -2.46
N ILE A 29 -21.36 0.38 -3.77
CA ILE A 29 -22.50 0.52 -4.68
C ILE A 29 -23.30 -0.79 -4.75
N ILE A 30 -22.64 -1.94 -4.85
CA ILE A 30 -23.30 -3.26 -4.88
C ILE A 30 -24.07 -3.52 -3.59
N LYS A 31 -23.48 -3.19 -2.42
CA LYS A 31 -24.18 -3.27 -1.13
C LYS A 31 -25.40 -2.34 -1.06
N LEU A 32 -25.30 -1.12 -1.58
CA LEU A 32 -26.40 -0.15 -1.58
C LEU A 32 -27.56 -0.54 -2.53
N VAL A 33 -27.27 -1.22 -3.65
CA VAL A 33 -28.28 -1.67 -4.62
C VAL A 33 -29.04 -2.91 -4.14
N GLY A 34 -28.59 -3.60 -3.08
CA GLY A 34 -29.44 -4.53 -2.31
C GLY A 34 -29.76 -5.88 -2.95
N ASN A 35 -28.92 -6.38 -3.87
CA ASN A 35 -29.11 -7.73 -4.42
C ASN A 35 -28.55 -8.79 -3.45
N GLN A 36 -29.41 -9.36 -2.60
CA GLN A 36 -29.07 -10.24 -1.48
C GLN A 36 -28.14 -11.41 -1.85
N ASN A 37 -28.33 -12.02 -3.03
CA ASN A 37 -27.46 -13.11 -3.52
C ASN A 37 -26.03 -12.66 -3.83
N LEU A 38 -25.87 -11.43 -4.33
CA LEU A 38 -24.54 -10.87 -4.58
C LEU A 38 -23.89 -10.43 -3.28
N VAL A 39 -24.66 -9.87 -2.35
CA VAL A 39 -24.15 -9.40 -1.04
C VAL A 39 -23.51 -10.53 -0.24
N GLU A 40 -24.13 -11.71 -0.14
CA GLU A 40 -23.53 -12.85 0.61
C GLU A 40 -22.19 -13.33 0.00
N THR A 41 -22.08 -13.31 -1.33
CA THR A 41 -20.84 -13.67 -2.02
C THR A 41 -19.77 -12.60 -1.81
N TRP A 42 -20.17 -11.32 -1.80
CA TRP A 42 -19.29 -10.19 -1.56
C TRP A 42 -18.88 -10.05 -0.07
N GLU A 43 -19.70 -10.46 0.89
CA GLU A 43 -19.33 -10.45 2.31
C GLU A 43 -18.16 -11.40 2.62
N LYS A 44 -18.07 -12.53 1.93
CA LYS A 44 -16.89 -13.41 2.04
C LYS A 44 -15.64 -12.74 1.49
N LEU A 45 -15.80 -11.89 0.47
CA LEU A 45 -14.72 -11.14 -0.16
C LEU A 45 -14.38 -9.84 0.58
N ASP A 46 -15.24 -9.29 1.44
CA ASP A 46 -15.02 -8.04 2.21
C ASP A 46 -13.73 -8.06 3.05
N LYS A 47 -13.29 -9.25 3.49
CA LYS A 47 -12.03 -9.41 4.22
C LYS A 47 -10.79 -9.16 3.34
N ILE A 48 -10.90 -9.38 2.03
CA ILE A 48 -9.78 -9.24 1.07
C ILE A 48 -9.40 -7.77 0.88
N PRO A 49 -10.32 -6.82 0.55
CA PRO A 49 -10.01 -5.40 0.53
C PRO A 49 -9.42 -4.90 1.84
N SER A 50 -9.93 -5.37 2.98
CA SER A 50 -9.45 -4.94 4.30
C SER A 50 -8.00 -5.37 4.55
N LEU A 51 -7.64 -6.61 4.19
CA LEU A 51 -6.27 -7.11 4.29
C LEU A 51 -5.33 -6.40 3.30
N LEU A 52 -5.80 -6.17 2.07
CA LEU A 52 -5.05 -5.41 1.06
C LEU A 52 -4.81 -3.96 1.52
N MET A 53 -5.81 -3.32 2.13
CA MET A 53 -5.68 -1.99 2.71
C MET A 53 -4.63 -1.94 3.82
N LEU A 54 -4.60 -2.95 4.70
CA LEU A 54 -3.58 -3.05 5.75
C LEU A 54 -2.17 -3.13 5.16
N ILE A 55 -1.97 -4.01 4.17
CA ILE A 55 -0.67 -4.17 3.47
C ILE A 55 -0.29 -2.87 2.76
N MET A 56 -1.25 -2.19 2.14
CA MET A 56 -1.06 -0.87 1.54
C MET A 56 -0.64 0.16 2.58
N ALA A 57 -1.31 0.22 3.73
CA ALA A 57 -0.98 1.18 4.79
C ALA A 57 0.44 0.95 5.31
N LEU A 58 0.83 -0.31 5.57
CA LEU A 58 2.18 -0.65 6.03
C LEU A 58 3.25 -0.34 4.96
N SER A 59 3.01 -0.72 3.70
CA SER A 59 3.95 -0.46 2.60
C SER A 59 4.06 1.02 2.26
N GLY A 60 2.95 1.76 2.33
CA GLY A 60 2.89 3.21 2.15
C GLY A 60 3.63 3.95 3.26
N ALA A 61 3.40 3.59 4.52
CA ALA A 61 4.12 4.14 5.66
C ALA A 61 5.64 3.90 5.55
N TYR A 62 6.05 2.69 5.18
CA TYR A 62 7.46 2.38 4.95
C TYR A 62 8.09 3.24 3.84
N LEU A 63 7.40 3.36 2.70
CA LEU A 63 7.86 4.21 1.59
C LEU A 63 7.93 5.68 1.97
N PHE A 64 7.04 6.15 2.84
CA PHE A 64 7.04 7.51 3.39
C PHE A 64 8.22 7.75 4.32
N LEU A 65 8.59 6.78 5.17
CA LEU A 65 9.76 6.88 6.06
C LEU A 65 11.10 6.72 5.33
N LEU A 66 11.14 5.99 4.22
CA LEU A 66 12.35 5.71 3.45
C LEU A 66 13.23 6.94 3.15
N PRO A 67 12.72 8.08 2.61
CA PRO A 67 13.54 9.26 2.36
C PRO A 67 14.18 9.84 3.63
N TYR A 68 13.48 9.80 4.78
CA TYR A 68 14.01 10.29 6.05
C TYR A 68 15.16 9.40 6.56
N ILE A 69 15.00 8.08 6.47
CA ILE A 69 16.04 7.11 6.85
C ILE A 69 17.27 7.25 5.93
N VAL A 70 17.06 7.36 4.62
CA VAL A 70 18.15 7.50 3.64
C VAL A 70 18.90 8.83 3.82
N LYS A 71 18.20 9.92 4.18
CA LYS A 71 18.82 11.22 4.48
C LYS A 71 19.74 11.11 5.71
N GLY A 72 19.30 10.42 6.76
CA GLY A 72 20.11 10.17 7.96
C GLY A 72 21.36 9.33 7.70
N GLN A 73 21.24 8.28 6.87
CA GLN A 73 22.39 7.42 6.51
C GLN A 73 23.45 8.16 5.68
N ARG A 74 23.04 9.05 4.76
CA ARG A 74 24.01 9.84 3.98
C ARG A 74 24.79 10.82 4.85
N LYS A 75 24.13 11.46 5.82
CA LYS A 75 24.78 12.42 6.74
C LYS A 75 25.82 11.74 7.63
N LYS A 76 25.54 10.52 8.11
CA LYS A 76 26.54 9.72 8.85
C LYS A 76 27.76 9.36 8.00
N ARG A 77 27.56 9.05 6.72
CA ARG A 77 28.66 8.73 5.79
C ARG A 77 29.51 9.93 5.37
N SER A 78 28.95 11.13 5.32
CA SER A 78 29.75 12.34 5.05
C SER A 78 30.60 12.73 6.24
N LEU A 79 30.04 12.65 7.47
CA LEU A 79 30.77 12.92 8.71
C LEU A 79 31.94 11.95 8.91
N ALA A 80 31.73 10.65 8.69
CA ALA A 80 32.78 9.63 8.79
C ALA A 80 33.85 9.67 7.66
N LYS A 81 33.76 10.64 6.73
CA LYS A 81 34.74 10.85 5.65
C LYS A 81 35.49 12.19 5.83
N GLU A 82 35.04 13.04 6.76
CA GLU A 82 35.68 14.28 7.16
C GLU A 82 36.53 14.12 8.44
N GLU A 83 36.34 13.03 9.20
CA GLU A 83 37.25 12.52 10.25
C GLU A 83 38.30 11.56 9.68
#